data_AF-A0A956E8A1-F1
#
_entry.id   AF-A0A956E8A1-F1
#
_cell.length_a   1.000
_cell.length_b   1.000
_cell.length_c   1.000
_cell.angle_alpha   90.00
_cell.angle_beta   90.00
_cell.angle_gamma   90.00
#
_symmetry.space_group_name_H-M   'P 1'
#
loop_
_entity.id
_entity.type
_entity.pdbx_description
1 polymer ?
#
loop_
_entity_poly.entity_id
_entity_poly.type
_entity_poly.pdbx_seq_one_letter_code
_entity_poly.pdbx_strand_id
1 'polypeptide(L)'
;WGNCSRPATGNDNGCETNLNTTTAHCGACGTACSTSHSNSQTCSAGQCTHACQNGWGDCDGPRPGATDNGCEVDTDGTVAHCGSCNAPCSGSNVSSRACSGGVCTPVCAAGFGDCNGPEPGSSDDGCELDWSSDDKKCGSCDMGCTPSQHCDNSMCVPNGNGGNGGSGGSGGTGSGGAGTGGTGGT
;
A
#
# COMPACT_ATOMS: atom_id res chain seq x y z
N TRP A 1 -32.05 -1.99 -26.79
CA TRP A 1 -32.19 -0.86 -27.74
C TRP A 1 -33.12 0.15 -27.12
N GLY A 2 -32.82 1.45 -27.24
CA GLY A 2 -33.58 2.54 -26.66
C GLY A 2 -33.76 3.71 -27.65
N ASN A 3 -34.78 4.52 -27.39
CA ASN A 3 -35.07 5.74 -28.15
C ASN A 3 -34.37 6.94 -27.49
N CYS A 4 -33.21 7.32 -28.02
CA CYS A 4 -32.36 8.35 -27.41
C CYS A 4 -32.36 9.70 -28.13
N SER A 5 -33.28 9.87 -29.09
CA SER A 5 -33.45 11.09 -29.88
C SER A 5 -34.55 11.96 -29.26
N ARG A 6 -34.24 12.86 -28.31
CA ARG A 6 -35.24 13.83 -27.77
C ARG A 6 -34.78 15.28 -27.95
N PRO A 7 -35.70 16.22 -28.33
CA PRO A 7 -37.16 16.15 -28.17
C PRO A 7 -37.90 15.40 -29.28
N ALA A 8 -39.09 14.90 -28.96
CA ALA A 8 -40.03 14.19 -29.83
C ALA A 8 -40.68 15.07 -30.93
N THR A 9 -39.90 15.86 -31.67
CA THR A 9 -40.41 16.75 -32.73
C THR A 9 -39.72 16.58 -34.09
N GLY A 10 -39.04 15.47 -34.31
CA GLY A 10 -38.57 15.08 -35.64
C GLY A 10 -38.49 13.56 -35.71
N ASN A 11 -39.12 12.98 -36.73
CA ASN A 11 -39.17 11.55 -37.06
C ASN A 11 -38.61 10.63 -35.98
N ASP A 12 -39.40 10.39 -34.93
CA ASP A 12 -39.14 9.32 -33.97
C ASP A 12 -39.12 8.00 -34.75
N ASN A 13 -37.92 7.50 -35.03
CA ASN A 13 -37.69 6.33 -35.84
C ASN A 13 -37.81 5.02 -35.05
N GLY A 14 -38.00 5.07 -33.72
CA GLY A 14 -38.13 3.89 -32.85
C GLY A 14 -37.01 3.68 -31.80
N CYS A 15 -36.43 2.48 -31.77
CA CYS A 15 -35.40 2.06 -30.80
C CYS A 15 -34.03 1.94 -31.51
N GLU A 16 -33.45 3.06 -31.94
CA GLU A 16 -32.26 3.09 -32.84
C GLU A 16 -30.93 2.98 -32.09
N THR A 17 -30.93 3.15 -30.77
CA THR A 17 -29.67 3.19 -30.01
C THR A 17 -29.46 1.88 -29.27
N ASN A 18 -28.33 1.22 -29.53
CA ASN A 18 -27.97 0.03 -28.77
C ASN A 18 -27.37 0.42 -27.42
N LEU A 19 -28.23 0.52 -26.40
CA LEU A 19 -27.81 0.82 -25.02
C LEU A 19 -26.78 -0.15 -24.45
N ASN A 20 -26.59 -1.33 -25.06
CA ASN A 20 -25.61 -2.31 -24.58
C ASN A 20 -24.19 -2.07 -25.11
N THR A 21 -24.05 -1.28 -26.17
CA THR A 21 -22.76 -1.14 -26.89
C THR A 21 -22.42 0.30 -27.26
N THR A 22 -23.37 1.23 -27.16
CA THR A 22 -23.15 2.64 -27.51
C THR A 22 -22.63 3.41 -26.30
N THR A 23 -21.37 3.83 -26.33
CA THR A 23 -20.71 4.57 -25.25
C THR A 23 -21.38 5.88 -24.88
N ALA A 24 -22.04 6.57 -25.83
CA ALA A 24 -22.78 7.81 -25.56
C ALA A 24 -24.15 7.59 -24.88
N HIS A 25 -24.63 6.35 -24.81
CA HIS A 25 -25.95 5.99 -24.27
C HIS A 25 -25.88 4.63 -23.55
N CYS A 26 -24.82 4.40 -22.79
CA CYS A 26 -24.53 3.10 -22.19
C CYS A 26 -25.49 2.85 -21.01
N GLY A 27 -26.29 1.79 -21.10
CA GLY A 27 -27.31 1.43 -20.11
C GLY A 27 -28.59 2.28 -20.18
N ALA A 28 -28.50 3.58 -20.49
CA ALA A 28 -29.64 4.46 -20.69
C ALA A 28 -29.34 5.62 -21.65
N CYS A 29 -30.39 6.22 -22.20
CA CYS A 29 -30.26 7.35 -23.11
C CYS A 29 -29.65 8.58 -22.41
N GLY A 30 -28.52 9.05 -22.93
CA GLY A 30 -27.82 10.23 -22.41
C GLY A 30 -26.79 9.90 -21.35
N THR A 31 -26.68 8.63 -20.97
CA THR A 31 -25.64 8.12 -20.06
C THR A 31 -24.39 7.82 -20.87
N ALA A 32 -23.59 8.84 -21.14
CA ALA A 32 -22.30 8.67 -21.78
C ALA A 32 -21.28 8.11 -20.78
N CYS A 33 -20.37 7.25 -21.26
CA CYS A 33 -19.25 6.80 -20.44
C CYS A 33 -18.31 7.97 -20.11
N SER A 34 -17.87 8.06 -18.85
CA SER A 34 -16.98 9.09 -18.32
C SER A 34 -15.62 9.04 -19.01
N THR A 35 -15.10 10.21 -19.35
CA THR A 35 -13.75 10.37 -19.90
C THR A 35 -12.71 10.72 -18.84
N SER A 36 -13.09 10.72 -17.57
CA SER A 36 -12.18 11.06 -16.46
C SER A 36 -11.04 10.05 -16.39
N HIS A 37 -9.81 10.55 -16.47
CA HIS A 37 -8.54 9.81 -16.39
C HIS A 37 -8.49 8.49 -17.17
N SER A 38 -9.19 8.43 -18.30
CA SER A 38 -9.27 7.24 -19.16
C SER A 38 -8.69 7.53 -20.54
N ASN A 39 -7.93 6.57 -21.07
CA ASN A 39 -7.42 6.57 -22.44
C ASN A 39 -8.48 6.13 -23.44
N SER A 40 -9.37 5.22 -23.02
CA SER A 40 -10.53 4.80 -23.81
C SER A 40 -11.63 4.22 -22.92
N GLN A 41 -12.86 4.21 -23.44
CA GLN A 41 -14.06 3.67 -22.79
C GLN A 41 -14.77 2.73 -23.75
N THR A 42 -15.29 1.62 -23.23
CA THR A 42 -16.13 0.68 -23.97
C THR A 42 -17.47 0.54 -23.25
N CYS A 43 -18.55 0.38 -24.00
CA CYS A 43 -19.84 -0.01 -23.44
C CYS A 43 -20.08 -1.49 -23.74
N SER A 44 -20.28 -2.29 -22.70
CA SER A 44 -20.59 -3.72 -22.83
C SER A 44 -21.73 -4.08 -21.88
N ALA A 45 -22.77 -4.73 -22.41
CA ALA A 45 -23.98 -5.09 -21.65
C ALA A 45 -24.61 -3.91 -20.88
N GLY A 46 -24.43 -2.68 -21.40
CA GLY A 46 -24.97 -1.46 -20.78
C GLY A 46 -24.13 -0.93 -19.62
N GLN A 47 -22.89 -1.38 -19.49
CA GLN A 47 -21.94 -0.91 -18.50
C GLN A 47 -20.69 -0.35 -19.18
N CYS A 48 -20.21 0.79 -18.67
CA CYS A 48 -18.96 1.39 -19.12
C CYS A 48 -17.78 0.66 -18.49
N THR A 49 -16.76 0.39 -19.30
CA THR A 49 -15.47 -0.15 -18.86
C THR A 49 -14.37 0.74 -19.39
N HIS A 50 -13.32 0.97 -18.59
CA HIS A 50 -12.30 1.95 -18.92
C HIS A 50 -10.92 1.33 -19.10
N ALA A 51 -10.15 1.84 -20.05
CA ALA A 51 -8.70 1.70 -20.06
C ALA A 51 -8.10 2.95 -19.43
N CYS A 52 -7.68 2.86 -18.17
CA CYS A 52 -7.22 4.00 -17.42
C CYS A 52 -5.88 4.56 -17.91
N GLN A 53 -5.66 5.85 -17.64
CA GLN A 53 -4.35 6.48 -17.73
C GLN A 53 -3.39 5.80 -16.76
N ASN A 54 -2.08 5.85 -17.05
CA ASN A 54 -1.09 5.31 -16.12
C ASN A 54 -1.22 6.01 -14.76
N GLY A 55 -1.19 5.23 -13.68
CA GLY A 55 -1.39 5.73 -12.32
C GLY A 55 -2.83 5.98 -11.92
N TRP A 56 -3.82 5.58 -12.73
CA TRP A 56 -5.24 5.68 -12.40
C TRP A 56 -5.93 4.32 -12.44
N GLY A 57 -6.90 4.14 -11.54
CA GLY A 57 -7.75 2.95 -11.46
C GLY A 57 -9.23 3.29 -11.45
N ASP A 58 -10.02 2.41 -12.08
CA ASP A 58 -11.47 2.30 -11.93
C ASP A 58 -11.73 1.33 -10.76
N CYS A 59 -11.97 1.86 -9.56
CA CYS A 59 -11.97 1.08 -8.31
C CYS A 59 -13.36 0.76 -7.78
N ASP A 60 -14.38 1.50 -8.21
CA ASP A 60 -15.77 1.14 -7.98
C ASP A 60 -16.34 0.21 -9.07
N GLY A 61 -15.69 0.14 -10.23
CA GLY A 61 -15.96 -0.79 -11.33
C GLY A 61 -17.30 -0.54 -12.03
N PRO A 62 -17.62 -1.31 -13.10
CA PRO A 62 -18.93 -1.28 -13.73
C PRO A 62 -20.00 -1.83 -12.76
N ARG A 63 -20.56 -0.98 -11.90
CA ARG A 63 -21.64 -1.37 -10.97
C ARG A 63 -23.02 -1.11 -11.58
N PRO A 64 -23.97 -2.06 -11.46
CA PRO A 64 -25.36 -1.82 -11.84
C PRO A 64 -25.93 -0.63 -11.06
N GLY A 65 -26.35 0.42 -11.77
CA GLY A 65 -26.98 1.60 -11.17
C GLY A 65 -26.02 2.65 -10.59
N ALA A 66 -24.70 2.49 -10.74
CA ALA A 66 -23.74 3.55 -10.43
C ALA A 66 -23.67 4.56 -11.60
N THR A 67 -23.55 5.84 -11.27
CA THR A 67 -23.13 6.86 -12.23
C THR A 67 -21.67 6.59 -12.56
N ASP A 68 -21.36 6.26 -13.81
CA ASP A 68 -19.99 6.11 -14.28
C ASP A 68 -19.17 7.39 -14.03
N ASN A 69 -18.10 7.27 -13.25
CA ASN A 69 -17.19 8.35 -12.87
C ASN A 69 -15.78 8.21 -13.49
N GLY A 70 -15.53 7.16 -14.28
CA GLY A 70 -14.28 6.97 -15.03
C GLY A 70 -13.22 6.22 -14.23
N CYS A 71 -11.95 6.62 -14.38
CA CYS A 71 -10.86 6.11 -13.55
C CYS A 71 -10.63 7.09 -12.40
N GLU A 72 -11.32 6.86 -11.29
CA GLU A 72 -11.53 7.85 -10.24
C GLU A 72 -10.43 7.87 -9.17
N VAL A 73 -9.55 6.87 -9.14
CA VAL A 73 -8.53 6.72 -8.09
C VAL A 73 -7.12 6.86 -8.64
N ASP A 74 -6.34 7.77 -8.04
CA ASP A 74 -4.89 7.88 -8.23
C ASP A 74 -4.20 6.71 -7.51
N THR A 75 -3.71 5.74 -8.27
CA THR A 75 -2.95 4.59 -7.75
C THR A 75 -1.45 4.85 -7.66
N ASP A 76 -0.96 5.97 -8.19
CA ASP A 76 0.47 6.31 -8.20
C ASP A 76 0.92 7.07 -6.95
N GLY A 77 0.02 7.88 -6.37
CA GLY A 77 0.30 8.75 -5.22
C GLY A 77 -0.54 8.50 -3.98
N THR A 78 -1.60 7.69 -4.07
CA THR A 78 -2.51 7.49 -2.93
C THR A 78 -2.09 6.29 -2.09
N VAL A 79 -1.73 6.54 -0.82
CA VAL A 79 -1.35 5.51 0.16
C VAL A 79 -2.42 4.43 0.33
N ALA A 80 -3.70 4.74 0.18
CA ALA A 80 -4.79 3.77 0.32
C ALA A 80 -5.04 2.88 -0.91
N HIS A 81 -4.43 3.20 -2.06
CA HIS A 81 -4.64 2.55 -3.35
C HIS A 81 -3.32 2.41 -4.13
N CYS A 82 -2.21 2.19 -3.44
CA CYS A 82 -0.89 2.28 -4.05
C CYS A 82 -0.63 1.08 -4.96
N GLY A 83 -0.41 1.35 -6.25
CA GLY A 83 -0.19 0.35 -7.30
C GLY A 83 -1.46 -0.34 -7.80
N SER A 84 -2.52 -0.38 -6.99
CA SER A 84 -3.83 -0.90 -7.42
C SER A 84 -4.97 -0.47 -6.50
N CYS A 85 -6.21 -0.63 -6.99
CA CYS A 85 -7.42 -0.37 -6.22
C CYS A 85 -7.47 -1.17 -4.91
N ASN A 86 -7.70 -0.47 -3.80
CA ASN A 86 -7.85 -1.05 -2.46
C ASN A 86 -6.60 -1.81 -1.99
N ALA A 87 -5.41 -1.38 -2.45
CA ALA A 87 -4.11 -1.84 -1.97
C ALA A 87 -3.45 -0.75 -1.11
N PRO A 88 -3.84 -0.63 0.17
CA PRO A 88 -3.21 0.34 1.06
C PRO A 88 -1.78 -0.08 1.44
N CYS A 89 -0.87 0.87 1.57
CA CYS A 89 0.46 0.59 2.11
C CYS A 89 0.38 0.12 3.57
N SER A 90 1.19 -0.89 3.90
CA SER A 90 1.28 -1.52 5.21
C SER A 90 1.61 -0.51 6.30
N GLY A 91 0.91 -0.64 7.42
CA GLY A 91 1.17 0.12 8.65
C GLY A 91 2.10 -0.60 9.62
N SER A 92 2.61 -1.78 9.27
CA SER A 92 3.38 -2.63 10.18
C SER A 92 4.79 -2.09 10.39
N ASN A 93 5.10 -1.73 11.65
CA ASN A 93 6.41 -1.24 12.08
C ASN A 93 6.94 -0.04 11.28
N VAL A 94 6.04 0.79 10.74
CA VAL A 94 6.38 2.02 10.01
C VAL A 94 6.14 3.25 10.88
N SER A 95 7.00 4.26 10.75
CA SER A 95 6.80 5.60 11.30
C SER A 95 6.04 6.52 10.33
N SER A 96 6.17 6.29 9.03
CA SER A 96 5.37 6.97 8.00
C SER A 96 5.25 6.12 6.74
N ARG A 97 4.21 6.40 5.95
CA ARG A 97 3.89 5.72 4.69
C ARG A 97 3.82 6.74 3.58
N ALA A 98 4.40 6.42 2.44
CA ALA A 98 4.26 7.18 1.20
C ALA A 98 3.98 6.23 0.04
N CYS A 99 3.34 6.75 -1.00
CA CYS A 99 3.16 6.06 -2.27
C CYS A 99 3.81 6.91 -3.36
N SER A 100 4.65 6.29 -4.18
CA SER A 100 5.31 6.98 -5.28
C SER A 100 5.45 6.04 -6.47
N GLY A 101 4.81 6.40 -7.59
CA GLY A 101 4.84 5.59 -8.81
C GLY A 101 4.21 4.20 -8.60
N GLY A 102 3.19 4.13 -7.74
CA GLY A 102 2.48 2.89 -7.41
C GLY A 102 3.25 1.95 -6.51
N VAL A 103 4.35 2.40 -5.90
CA VAL A 103 5.16 1.62 -4.96
C VAL A 103 5.09 2.27 -3.58
N CYS A 104 4.79 1.46 -2.58
CA CYS A 104 4.83 1.88 -1.19
C CYS A 104 6.28 2.16 -0.78
N THR A 105 6.50 3.26 -0.08
CA THR A 105 7.83 3.68 0.39
C THR A 105 7.74 3.90 1.90
N PRO A 106 7.89 2.85 2.70
CA PRO A 106 7.79 2.97 4.15
C PRO A 106 9.01 3.67 4.72
N VAL A 107 8.81 4.48 5.76
CA VAL A 107 9.88 4.84 6.68
C VAL A 107 9.72 3.97 7.91
N CYS A 108 10.67 3.06 8.14
CA CYS A 108 10.58 2.14 9.27
C CYS A 108 10.63 2.87 10.61
N ALA A 109 9.93 2.31 11.59
CA ALA A 109 10.13 2.69 12.98
C ALA A 109 11.56 2.35 13.41
N ALA A 110 12.07 3.03 14.44
CA ALA A 110 13.39 2.73 14.98
C ALA A 110 13.47 1.25 15.39
N GLY A 111 14.54 0.55 14.99
CA GLY A 111 14.68 -0.88 15.26
C GLY A 111 14.13 -1.80 14.16
N PHE A 112 13.51 -1.27 13.11
CA PHE A 112 12.96 -2.07 12.02
C PHE A 112 13.58 -1.76 10.67
N GLY A 113 13.64 -2.79 9.82
CA GLY A 113 14.05 -2.71 8.43
C GLY A 113 13.04 -3.37 7.50
N ASP A 114 12.94 -2.82 6.30
CA ASP A 114 12.24 -3.42 5.17
C ASP A 114 13.32 -4.03 4.25
N CYS A 115 13.49 -5.36 4.32
CA CYS A 115 14.59 -6.07 3.66
C CYS A 115 14.15 -7.02 2.55
N ASN A 116 12.85 -7.25 2.43
CA ASN A 116 12.24 -7.87 1.28
C ASN A 116 11.72 -6.81 0.30
N GLY A 117 11.55 -5.55 0.74
CA GLY A 117 11.07 -4.44 -0.06
C GLY A 117 9.64 -4.67 -0.54
N PRO A 118 8.90 -3.62 -0.90
CA PRO A 118 7.87 -3.74 -1.90
C PRO A 118 8.57 -3.81 -3.27
N GLU A 119 9.16 -4.96 -3.62
CA GLU A 119 9.58 -5.24 -4.99
C GLU A 119 8.38 -5.08 -5.94
N PRO A 120 8.57 -4.57 -7.19
CA PRO A 120 7.51 -4.52 -8.18
C PRO A 120 6.83 -5.90 -8.35
N GLY A 121 5.56 -6.02 -7.92
CA GLY A 121 4.81 -7.28 -7.96
C GLY A 121 4.82 -8.11 -6.66
N SER A 122 5.43 -7.61 -5.59
CA SER A 122 5.29 -8.16 -4.23
C SER A 122 4.23 -7.39 -3.43
N SER A 123 3.65 -8.04 -2.42
CA SER A 123 2.76 -7.38 -1.47
C SER A 123 3.60 -6.57 -0.48
N ASP A 124 3.30 -5.29 -0.31
CA ASP A 124 3.84 -4.46 0.78
C ASP A 124 3.41 -5.04 2.13
N ASP A 125 4.34 -5.66 2.84
CA ASP A 125 4.12 -6.21 4.19
C ASP A 125 4.68 -5.26 5.28
N GLY A 126 5.50 -4.28 4.90
CA GLY A 126 5.96 -3.18 5.75
C GLY A 126 7.39 -3.40 6.24
N CYS A 127 7.72 -2.90 7.43
CA CYS A 127 9.06 -3.09 7.99
C CYS A 127 9.11 -4.35 8.84
N GLU A 128 9.13 -5.49 8.17
CA GLU A 128 8.94 -6.82 8.77
C GLU A 128 10.04 -7.25 9.75
N LEU A 129 11.23 -6.64 9.70
CA LEU A 129 12.39 -7.20 10.38
C LEU A 129 12.85 -6.34 11.55
N ASP A 130 12.80 -6.93 12.73
CA ASP A 130 13.45 -6.39 13.92
C ASP A 130 14.96 -6.68 13.89
N TRP A 131 15.73 -5.71 13.38
CA TRP A 131 17.19 -5.81 13.33
C TRP A 131 17.86 -5.50 14.68
N SER A 132 17.09 -5.27 15.75
CA SER A 132 17.63 -5.04 17.09
C SER A 132 17.97 -6.34 17.81
N SER A 133 17.38 -7.45 17.35
CA SER A 133 17.47 -8.77 17.97
C SER A 133 17.68 -9.94 16.99
N ASP A 134 17.59 -9.71 15.67
CA ASP A 134 17.84 -10.77 14.67
C ASP A 134 19.34 -10.97 14.43
N ASP A 135 19.88 -12.09 14.92
CA ASP A 135 21.27 -12.52 14.69
C ASP A 135 21.67 -12.64 13.21
N LYS A 136 20.71 -12.82 12.29
CA LYS A 136 20.97 -12.92 10.85
C LYS A 136 20.90 -11.57 10.15
N LYS A 137 20.36 -10.54 10.79
CA LYS A 137 20.11 -9.20 10.22
C LYS A 137 20.28 -8.10 11.28
N CYS A 138 21.38 -8.13 12.01
CA CYS A 138 21.66 -7.25 13.13
C CYS A 138 22.14 -5.87 12.67
N GLY A 139 21.29 -4.85 12.83
CA GLY A 139 21.57 -3.46 12.45
C GLY A 139 21.58 -3.16 10.94
N SER A 140 21.44 -4.16 10.06
CA SER A 140 21.13 -3.99 8.63
C SER A 140 20.56 -5.27 8.02
N CYS A 141 19.92 -5.16 6.85
CA CYS A 141 19.33 -6.27 6.12
C CYS A 141 20.30 -7.39 5.75
N ASP A 142 21.58 -7.04 5.59
CA ASP A 142 22.63 -7.95 5.14
C ASP A 142 23.69 -8.21 6.22
N MET A 143 23.49 -7.70 7.44
CA MET A 143 24.47 -7.81 8.52
C MET A 143 24.13 -8.94 9.49
N GLY A 144 24.54 -10.16 9.14
CA GLY A 144 24.52 -11.28 10.08
C GLY A 144 25.65 -11.20 11.09
N CYS A 145 25.36 -11.52 12.35
CA CYS A 145 26.36 -11.76 13.37
C CYS A 145 27.11 -13.08 13.10
N THR A 146 28.37 -13.15 13.53
CA THR A 146 29.13 -14.40 13.46
C THR A 146 28.60 -15.42 14.48
N PRO A 147 28.90 -16.73 14.34
CA PRO A 147 28.44 -17.75 15.30
C PRO A 147 28.87 -17.53 16.77
N SER A 148 29.88 -16.68 17.01
CA SER A 148 30.34 -16.30 18.35
C SER A 148 29.72 -15.00 18.85
N GLN A 149 28.71 -14.45 18.18
CA GLN A 149 28.02 -13.21 18.51
C GLN A 149 26.50 -13.41 18.53
N HIS A 150 25.81 -12.49 19.19
CA HIS A 150 24.36 -12.30 19.09
C HIS A 150 24.06 -10.82 18.86
N CYS A 151 22.88 -10.54 18.34
CA CYS A 151 22.39 -9.19 18.18
C CYS A 151 21.87 -8.64 19.51
N ASP A 152 22.45 -7.53 19.94
CA ASP A 152 21.94 -6.74 21.06
C ASP A 152 21.85 -5.28 20.63
N ASN A 153 20.63 -4.74 20.64
CA ASN A 153 20.34 -3.35 20.27
C ASN A 153 20.99 -2.93 18.95
N SER A 154 20.81 -3.75 17.92
CA SER A 154 21.34 -3.55 16.55
C SER A 154 22.87 -3.59 16.44
N MET A 155 23.55 -4.20 17.41
CA MET A 155 24.99 -4.43 17.37
C MET A 155 25.32 -5.89 17.63
N CYS A 156 26.22 -6.48 16.82
CA CYS A 156 26.73 -7.81 17.10
C CYS A 156 27.70 -7.79 18.27
N VAL A 157 27.25 -8.26 19.42
CA VAL A 157 28.05 -8.38 20.64
C VAL A 157 28.52 -9.83 20.81
N PRO A 158 29.68 -10.08 21.44
CA PRO A 158 30.12 -11.44 21.71
C PRO A 158 29.06 -12.21 22.49
N ASN A 159 28.82 -13.46 22.11
CA ASN A 159 28.08 -14.40 22.94
C ASN A 159 28.76 -14.41 24.30
N GLY A 160 28.02 -14.01 25.34
CA GLY A 160 28.52 -14.04 26.70
C GLY A 160 29.15 -15.41 26.90
N ASN A 161 30.46 -15.44 27.15
CA ASN A 161 31.26 -16.66 27.12
C ASN A 161 30.58 -17.66 28.07
N GLY A 162 29.88 -18.64 27.48
CA GLY A 162 28.92 -19.48 28.19
C GLY A 162 29.64 -20.44 29.11
N GLY A 163 30.04 -19.98 30.29
CA GLY A 163 30.13 -20.80 31.48
C GLY A 163 28.73 -21.26 31.89
N ASN A 164 28.20 -22.24 31.16
CA ASN A 164 27.10 -23.14 31.53
C ASN A 164 25.67 -22.56 31.71
N GLY A 165 24.85 -22.74 30.67
CA GLY A 165 23.50 -23.37 30.73
C GLY A 165 22.43 -22.80 31.67
N GLY A 166 21.44 -22.12 31.10
CA GLY A 166 20.16 -21.87 31.76
C GLY A 166 19.15 -21.15 30.87
N SER A 167 18.29 -21.93 30.20
CA SER A 167 17.07 -21.43 29.57
C SER A 167 16.16 -20.74 30.60
N GLY A 168 15.52 -19.63 30.23
CA GLY A 168 14.37 -19.11 30.97
C GLY A 168 14.28 -17.59 30.94
N GLY A 169 13.25 -17.08 30.25
CA GLY A 169 12.96 -15.65 30.23
C GLY A 169 12.46 -15.09 31.56
N SER A 170 12.23 -13.78 31.52
CA SER A 170 11.48 -12.94 32.47
C SER A 170 12.11 -12.72 33.86
N GLY A 171 12.41 -11.46 34.16
CA GLY A 171 12.69 -10.99 35.51
C GLY A 171 13.18 -9.56 35.56
N GLY A 172 12.26 -8.59 35.48
CA GLY A 172 12.59 -7.20 35.79
C GLY A 172 12.88 -7.00 37.28
N THR A 173 13.94 -6.26 37.59
CA THR A 173 14.16 -5.40 38.78
C THR A 173 15.37 -4.53 38.40
N GLY A 174 15.29 -3.22 38.22
CA GLY A 174 15.04 -2.26 39.29
C GLY A 174 16.32 -2.07 40.11
N SER A 175 17.03 -0.95 39.88
CA SER A 175 18.07 -0.26 40.69
C SER A 175 19.14 0.29 39.73
N GLY A 176 19.35 1.59 39.55
CA GLY A 176 19.44 2.66 40.55
C GLY A 176 20.92 3.06 40.66
N GLY A 177 21.29 4.28 40.23
CA GLY A 177 22.67 4.74 40.40
C GLY A 177 23.06 5.96 39.58
N ALA A 178 22.37 7.09 39.78
CA ALA A 178 22.89 8.40 39.39
C ALA A 178 24.12 8.74 40.26
N GLY A 179 25.31 8.78 39.67
CA GLY A 179 26.52 9.27 40.34
C GLY A 179 26.54 10.80 40.38
N THR A 180 26.25 11.38 41.53
CA THR A 180 26.50 12.80 41.81
C THR A 180 27.65 12.96 42.81
N GLY A 181 28.53 13.92 42.50
CA GLY A 181 29.37 14.74 43.37
C GLY A 181 29.91 14.19 44.69
N GLY A 182 31.24 14.01 44.75
CA GLY A 182 32.02 13.98 45.99
C GLY A 182 32.97 15.17 46.06
N THR A 183 32.71 16.10 46.96
CA THR A 183 33.59 17.20 47.38
C THR A 183 34.54 16.76 48.50
N GLY A 184 35.75 17.35 48.53
CA GLY A 184 36.67 17.39 49.67
C GLY A 184 38.02 16.76 49.33
N GLY A 185 39.18 17.38 49.51
CA GLY A 185 39.56 18.64 50.12
C GLY A 185 41.04 18.53 50.50
N THR A 186 41.80 19.59 50.25
CA THR A 186 42.97 20.05 51.04
C THR A 186 43.13 21.53 50.74
#